data_AF-A0A8B7XSY3-F1
#
_entry.id   AF-A0A8B7XSY3-F1
#
_cell.length_a   1.000
_cell.length_b   1.000
_cell.length_c   1.000
_cell.angle_alpha   90.00
_cell.angle_beta   90.00
_cell.angle_gamma   90.00
#
_symmetry.space_group_name_H-M   'P 1'
#
loop_
_entity.id
_entity.type
_entity.pdbx_description
1 polymer ?
#
loop_
_entity_poly.entity_id
_entity_poly.type
_entity_poly.pdbx_seq_one_letter_code
_entity_poly.pdbx_strand_id
1 'polypeptide(L)'
;MSALQNDSWRLGTPELIQQIAMLAWLNKAENGEEFFKLVSTARVWYELYQRASHNDEIDAYKAETVLAIANYVKSHPRASRDELTKEIEKQIQAFAAKIEAL
;
A
#
# COMPACT_ATOMS: atom_id res chain seq x y z
N MET A 1 25.50 10.07 31.00
CA MET A 1 25.65 10.14 29.52
C MET A 1 24.87 8.99 28.87
N SER A 2 23.53 9.02 28.91
CA SER A 2 22.66 7.95 28.38
C SER A 2 21.62 8.46 27.37
N ALA A 3 21.55 9.78 27.14
CA ALA A 3 20.61 10.39 26.19
C ALA A 3 21.10 10.35 24.73
N LEU A 4 22.36 9.97 24.48
CA LEU A 4 22.97 9.92 23.14
C LEU A 4 22.82 8.55 22.44
N GLN A 5 22.19 7.58 23.10
CA GLN A 5 22.01 6.21 22.59
C GLN A 5 20.55 5.91 22.21
N ASN A 6 19.72 6.95 22.13
CA ASN A 6 18.32 6.81 21.75
C ASN A 6 18.16 7.17 20.27
N ASP A 7 18.05 6.15 19.41
CA ASP A 7 17.85 6.30 17.96
C ASP A 7 16.50 6.94 17.58
N SER A 8 15.66 7.33 18.56
CA SER A 8 14.37 8.01 18.34
C SER A 8 14.46 9.32 17.54
N TRP A 9 15.63 9.94 17.48
CA TRP A 9 15.88 11.17 16.71
C TRP A 9 16.32 10.91 15.26
N ARG A 10 16.56 9.65 14.88
CA ARG A 10 17.06 9.31 13.55
C ARG A 10 15.91 9.36 12.53
N LEU A 11 16.03 10.25 11.56
CA LEU A 11 15.09 10.35 10.45
C LEU A 11 15.38 9.28 9.38
N GLY A 12 14.32 8.78 8.75
CA GLY A 12 14.44 8.04 7.49
C GLY A 12 14.99 8.94 6.37
N THR A 13 15.57 8.34 5.33
CA THR A 13 16.19 9.09 4.23
C THR A 13 15.20 10.06 3.54
N PRO A 14 13.95 9.66 3.20
CA PRO A 14 12.98 10.58 2.61
C PRO A 14 12.59 11.74 3.55
N GLU A 15 12.44 11.45 4.85
CA GLU A 15 12.10 12.43 5.89
C GLU A 15 13.25 13.42 6.08
N LEU A 16 14.50 12.93 6.09
CA LEU A 16 15.69 13.76 6.18
C LEU A 16 15.82 14.71 4.99
N ILE A 17 15.61 14.22 3.76
CA ILE A 17 15.67 15.05 2.54
C ILE A 17 14.59 16.14 2.58
N GLN A 18 13.37 15.82 3.02
CA GLN A 18 12.32 16.82 3.16
C GLN A 18 12.65 17.87 4.23
N GLN A 19 13.21 17.46 5.38
CA GLN A 19 13.64 18.37 6.43
C GLN A 19 14.77 19.30 5.95
N ILE A 20 15.73 18.80 5.19
CA ILE A 20 16.78 19.60 4.56
C ILE A 20 16.18 20.61 3.59
N ALA A 21 15.26 20.17 2.71
CA ALA A 21 14.62 21.06 1.75
C ALA A 21 13.79 22.16 2.43
N MET A 22 13.07 21.80 3.50
CA MET A 22 12.31 22.76 4.31
C MET A 22 13.23 23.78 5.00
N LEU A 23 14.35 23.33 5.57
CA LEU A 23 15.34 24.22 6.18
C LEU A 23 15.95 25.16 5.13
N ALA A 24 16.28 24.67 3.94
CA ALA A 24 16.78 25.50 2.85
C ALA A 24 15.78 26.60 2.47
N TRP A 25 14.49 26.26 2.39
CA TRP A 25 13.42 27.24 2.14
C TRP A 25 13.30 28.28 3.26
N LEU A 26 13.25 27.84 4.53
CA LEU A 26 13.11 28.73 5.69
C LEU A 26 14.31 29.68 5.86
N ASN A 27 15.51 29.22 5.52
CA ASN A 27 16.73 30.04 5.56
C ASN A 27 16.92 30.90 4.31
N LYS A 28 15.95 30.92 3.38
CA LYS A 28 16.02 31.65 2.10
C LYS A 28 17.26 31.31 1.29
N ALA A 29 17.68 30.05 1.33
CA ALA A 29 18.75 29.55 0.48
C ALA A 29 18.34 29.71 -0.99
N GLU A 30 19.32 29.91 -1.86
CA GLU A 30 19.08 29.95 -3.31
C GLU A 30 18.38 28.67 -3.74
N ASN A 31 17.25 28.82 -4.44
CA ASN A 31 16.37 27.72 -4.88
C ASN A 31 15.74 26.86 -3.76
N GLY A 32 15.80 27.27 -2.49
CA GLY A 32 15.25 26.50 -1.36
C GLY A 32 13.75 26.24 -1.47
N GLU A 33 12.98 27.23 -1.92
CA GLU A 33 11.53 27.08 -2.17
C GLU A 33 11.24 26.06 -3.28
N GLU A 34 11.98 26.14 -4.39
CA GLU A 34 11.82 25.25 -5.54
C GLU A 34 12.18 23.82 -5.17
N PHE A 35 13.30 23.63 -4.46
CA PHE A 35 13.72 22.32 -3.98
C PHE A 35 12.70 21.70 -3.02
N PHE A 36 12.15 22.47 -2.08
CA PHE A 36 11.11 21.99 -1.18
C PHE A 36 9.81 21.61 -1.91
N LYS A 37 9.39 22.42 -2.89
CA LYS A 37 8.23 22.10 -3.74
C LYS A 37 8.46 20.81 -4.53
N LEU A 38 9.64 20.64 -5.13
CA LEU A 38 9.99 19.45 -5.91
C LEU A 38 9.92 18.18 -5.05
N VAL A 39 10.60 18.18 -3.90
CA VAL A 39 10.64 17.02 -2.98
C VAL A 39 9.23 16.68 -2.50
N SER A 40 8.46 17.68 -2.09
CA SER A 40 7.09 17.47 -1.60
C SER A 40 6.17 16.94 -2.71
N THR A 41 6.29 17.49 -3.91
CA THR A 41 5.51 17.05 -5.09
C THR A 41 5.83 15.61 -5.45
N ALA A 42 7.11 15.25 -5.50
CA ALA A 42 7.54 13.87 -5.79
C ALA A 42 7.00 12.88 -4.75
N ARG A 43 7.05 13.22 -3.45
CA ARG A 43 6.50 12.36 -2.38
C ARG A 43 4.99 12.18 -2.51
N VAL A 44 4.24 13.25 -2.77
CA VAL A 44 2.79 13.16 -2.98
C VAL A 44 2.46 12.28 -4.20
N TRP A 45 3.16 12.48 -5.32
CA TRP A 45 2.96 11.65 -6.51
C TRP A 45 3.27 10.18 -6.26
N TYR A 46 4.36 9.88 -5.56
CA TYR A 46 4.72 8.51 -5.20
C TYR A 46 3.64 7.85 -4.35
N GLU A 47 3.13 8.54 -3.32
CA GLU A 47 2.05 8.03 -2.47
C GLU A 47 0.75 7.80 -3.25
N LEU A 48 0.38 8.72 -4.15
CA LEU A 48 -0.79 8.56 -5.01
C LEU A 48 -0.63 7.38 -5.96
N TYR A 49 0.55 7.21 -6.56
CA TYR A 49 0.86 6.10 -7.44
C TYR A 49 0.77 4.76 -6.70
N GLN A 50 1.35 4.67 -5.50
CA GLN A 50 1.28 3.45 -4.70
C GLN A 50 -0.16 3.12 -4.31
N ARG A 51 -0.94 4.10 -3.85
CA ARG A 51 -2.36 3.88 -3.50
C ARG A 51 -3.20 3.44 -4.69
N ALA A 52 -2.97 4.03 -5.87
CA ALA A 52 -3.64 3.60 -7.09
C ALA A 52 -3.26 2.17 -7.47
N SER A 53 -1.96 1.85 -7.46
CA SER A 53 -1.47 0.51 -7.81
C SER A 53 -1.95 -0.58 -6.84
N HIS A 54 -1.93 -0.31 -5.53
CA HIS A 54 -2.45 -1.25 -4.54
C HIS A 54 -3.97 -1.45 -4.69
N ASN A 55 -4.73 -0.41 -5.02
CA ASN A 55 -6.16 -0.57 -5.30
C ASN A 55 -6.39 -1.46 -6.52
N ASP A 56 -5.60 -1.30 -7.59
CA ASP A 56 -5.68 -2.14 -8.78
C ASP A 56 -5.38 -3.62 -8.46
N GLU A 57 -4.38 -3.90 -7.62
CA GLU A 57 -4.06 -5.27 -7.16
C GLU A 57 -5.17 -5.86 -6.29
N ILE A 58 -5.74 -5.08 -5.37
CA ILE A 58 -6.88 -5.50 -4.54
C ILE A 58 -8.08 -5.85 -5.43
N ASP A 59 -8.39 -5.03 -6.43
CA ASP A 59 -9.51 -5.27 -7.33
C ASP A 59 -9.27 -6.47 -8.26
N ALA A 60 -8.02 -6.71 -8.67
CA ALA A 60 -7.63 -7.93 -9.38
C ALA A 60 -7.86 -9.19 -8.52
N TYR A 61 -7.46 -9.18 -7.24
CA TYR A 61 -7.69 -10.30 -6.34
C TYR A 61 -9.18 -10.55 -6.07
N LYS A 62 -10.01 -9.49 -5.95
CA LYS A 62 -11.47 -9.65 -5.86
C LYS A 62 -12.04 -10.34 -7.10
N ALA A 63 -11.63 -9.89 -8.29
CA ALA A 63 -12.09 -10.47 -9.55
C ALA A 63 -11.69 -11.95 -9.67
N GLU A 64 -10.47 -12.30 -9.26
CA GLU A 64 -10.00 -13.68 -9.22
C GLU A 64 -10.85 -14.56 -8.29
N THR A 65 -11.14 -14.10 -7.07
CA THR A 65 -11.99 -14.81 -6.11
C THR A 65 -13.40 -15.04 -6.64
N VAL A 66 -14.02 -14.00 -7.22
CA VAL A 66 -15.37 -14.11 -7.81
C VAL A 66 -15.35 -15.11 -8.98
N LEU A 67 -14.33 -15.05 -9.83
CA LEU A 67 -14.19 -15.97 -10.96
C LEU A 67 -13.99 -17.42 -10.49
N ALA A 68 -13.20 -17.65 -9.44
CA ALA A 68 -12.99 -18.97 -8.86
C ALA A 68 -14.30 -19.57 -8.30
N ILE A 69 -15.07 -18.78 -7.55
CA ILE A 69 -16.39 -19.19 -7.05
C ILE A 69 -17.35 -19.48 -8.22
N ALA A 70 -17.42 -18.59 -9.21
CA ALA A 70 -18.28 -18.77 -10.38
C ALA A 70 -17.93 -20.05 -11.17
N ASN A 71 -16.63 -20.34 -11.33
CA ASN A 71 -16.15 -21.56 -11.96
C ASN A 71 -16.52 -22.81 -11.14
N TYR A 72 -16.44 -22.74 -9.81
CA TYR A 72 -16.85 -23.84 -8.94
C TYR A 72 -18.34 -24.13 -9.08
N VAL A 73 -19.20 -23.11 -9.00
CA VAL A 73 -20.65 -23.24 -9.20
C VAL A 73 -20.97 -23.84 -10.56
N LYS A 74 -20.27 -23.39 -11.62
CA LYS A 74 -20.47 -23.89 -12.99
C LYS A 74 -20.07 -25.36 -13.14
N SER A 75 -18.97 -25.79 -12.50
CA SER A 75 -18.46 -27.15 -12.57
C SER A 75 -19.18 -28.13 -11.62
N HIS A 76 -19.82 -27.63 -10.57
CA HIS A 76 -20.53 -28.41 -9.57
C HIS A 76 -22.01 -27.98 -9.46
N PRO A 77 -22.82 -28.14 -10.52
CA PRO A 77 -24.21 -27.64 -10.57
C PRO A 77 -25.16 -28.32 -9.57
N ARG A 78 -24.73 -29.40 -8.93
CA ARG A 78 -25.47 -30.15 -7.90
C ARG A 78 -24.86 -30.02 -6.50
N ALA A 79 -23.88 -29.14 -6.32
CA ALA A 79 -23.29 -28.90 -5.01
C ALA A 79 -24.37 -28.49 -4.01
N SER A 80 -24.34 -29.13 -2.84
CA SER A 80 -25.17 -28.76 -1.71
C SER A 80 -24.77 -27.37 -1.20
N ARG A 81 -25.66 -26.76 -0.40
CA ARG A 81 -25.38 -25.47 0.25
C ARG A 81 -24.12 -25.51 1.12
N ASP A 82 -23.88 -26.62 1.81
CA ASP A 82 -22.70 -26.79 2.66
C ASP A 82 -21.41 -26.84 1.82
N GLU A 83 -21.42 -27.54 0.70
CA GLU A 83 -20.27 -27.60 -0.22
C GLU A 83 -19.97 -26.24 -0.85
N LEU A 84 -21.03 -25.52 -1.27
CA LEU A 84 -20.89 -24.15 -1.78
C LEU A 84 -20.33 -23.19 -0.72
N THR A 85 -20.85 -23.26 0.51
CA THR A 85 -20.39 -22.41 1.62
C THR A 85 -18.91 -22.67 1.91
N LYS A 86 -18.50 -23.95 1.99
CA LYS A 86 -17.09 -24.32 2.21
C LYS A 86 -16.17 -23.80 1.12
N GLU A 87 -16.55 -23.90 -0.16
CA GLU A 87 -15.71 -23.37 -1.23
C GLU A 87 -15.65 -21.84 -1.18
N ILE A 88 -16.78 -21.15 -0.93
CA ILE A 88 -16.80 -19.69 -0.78
C ILE A 88 -15.88 -19.26 0.37
N GLU A 89 -15.98 -19.89 1.54
CA GLU A 89 -15.13 -19.61 2.69
C GLU A 89 -13.65 -19.80 2.36
N LYS A 90 -13.29 -20.91 1.70
CA LYS A 90 -11.93 -21.17 1.24
C LYS A 90 -11.42 -20.10 0.29
N GLN A 91 -12.22 -19.66 -0.68
CA GLN A 91 -11.85 -18.63 -1.64
C GLN A 91 -11.72 -17.25 -0.99
N ILE A 92 -12.54 -16.94 0.02
CA ILE A 92 -12.43 -15.72 0.84
C ILE A 92 -11.16 -15.76 1.70
N GLN A 93 -10.82 -16.90 2.30
CA GLN A 93 -9.58 -17.05 3.06
C GLN A 93 -8.34 -16.87 2.17
N ALA A 94 -8.36 -17.44 0.96
CA ALA A 94 -7.29 -17.24 -0.02
C ALA A 94 -7.15 -15.77 -0.45
N PHE A 95 -8.26 -15.05 -0.62
CA PHE A 95 -8.26 -13.61 -0.86
C PHE A 95 -7.64 -12.84 0.33
N ALA A 96 -8.09 -13.12 1.55
CA ALA A 96 -7.57 -12.46 2.75
C ALA A 96 -6.05 -12.65 2.89
N ALA A 97 -5.55 -13.86 2.65
CA ALA A 97 -4.11 -14.15 2.68
C ALA A 97 -3.31 -13.36 1.60
N LYS A 98 -3.89 -13.13 0.42
CA LYS A 98 -3.27 -12.30 -0.63
C LYS A 98 -3.26 -10.82 -0.26
N ILE A 99 -4.30 -10.33 0.41
CA ILE A 99 -4.37 -8.95 0.90
C ILE A 99 -3.41 -8.71 2.07
N GLU A 100 -3.20 -9.70 2.95
CA GLU A 100 -2.21 -9.60 4.04
C GLU A 100 -0.76 -9.61 3.54
N ALA A 101 -0.52 -10.12 2.33
CA ALA A 101 0.80 -10.20 1.71
C ALA A 101 1.17 -8.96 0.84
N LEU A 102 0.21 -8.04 0.65
CA LEU A 102 0.37 -6.74 -0.02
C LEU A 102 0.92 -5.70 0.96
#